data_AF-A0A969DU92-F1
#
_entry.id   AF-A0A969DU92-F1
#
_cell.length_a   1.000
_cell.length_b   1.000
_cell.length_c   1.000
_cell.angle_alpha   90.00
_cell.angle_beta   90.00
_cell.angle_gamma   90.00
#
_symmetry.space_group_name_H-M   'P 1'
#
loop_
_entity.id
_entity.type
_entity.pdbx_description
1 polymer ?
#
loop_
_entity_poly.entity_id
_entity_poly.type
_entity_poly.pdbx_seq_one_letter_code
_entity_poly.pdbx_strand_id
1 'polypeptide(L)'
;MSNSRSSRRGAAQGRPSFPPGLGQQARSTPPLKRDQRPRPSSNPRSPARGAPPVGYPPPSRAVSEIASLQAQLQTPAPLPQRSRLNRLAGNWKAWSVITVVLLSGLAGVSVLSLFRIPNLPNCRAIFWPTASAATRLQCAEAYADQGNVDSLLAAIELVDSLPADHPMRAEVNERIEGWAEQILNIAERRFQDGDLDAAVAAARRIPASTAAAAMVAERIQTWEAIWQEATEIF
;
A
#
# COMPACT_ATOMS: atom_id res chain seq x y z
N MET A 1 -36.15 46.19 -51.35
CA MET A 1 -35.36 47.13 -50.51
C MET A 1 -34.64 46.29 -49.46
N SER A 2 -33.49 45.69 -49.78
CA SER A 2 -32.16 46.24 -49.51
C SER A 2 -32.03 46.84 -48.11
N ASN A 3 -31.35 46.16 -47.18
CA ASN A 3 -30.03 46.65 -46.79
C ASN A 3 -29.18 45.59 -46.07
N SER A 4 -27.98 45.42 -46.63
CA SER A 4 -26.81 44.77 -46.07
C SER A 4 -26.23 45.58 -44.90
N ARG A 5 -25.57 44.93 -43.93
CA ARG A 5 -24.13 45.18 -43.68
C ARG A 5 -23.51 44.29 -42.61
N SER A 6 -22.49 43.60 -43.09
CA SER A 6 -21.32 43.07 -42.39
C SER A 6 -20.50 44.16 -41.66
N SER A 7 -19.93 43.83 -40.50
CA SER A 7 -18.66 44.36 -39.97
C SER A 7 -18.25 43.52 -38.75
N ARG A 8 -17.33 42.53 -38.85
CA ARG A 8 -15.86 42.59 -38.77
C ARG A 8 -15.25 43.25 -37.53
N ARG A 9 -14.21 42.56 -37.01
CA ARG A 9 -13.17 42.89 -36.00
C ARG A 9 -13.56 42.46 -34.57
N GLY A 10 -12.74 41.78 -33.78
CA GLY A 10 -11.33 41.40 -33.91
C GLY A 10 -10.66 41.44 -32.53
N ALA A 11 -9.79 40.46 -32.28
CA ALA A 11 -8.59 40.50 -31.42
C ALA A 11 -8.68 40.34 -29.88
N ALA A 12 -7.54 39.82 -29.39
CA ALA A 12 -7.00 39.74 -28.03
C ALA A 12 -7.48 38.55 -27.17
N GLN A 13 -6.78 37.40 -27.14
CA GLN A 13 -5.52 37.13 -26.44
C GLN A 13 -5.50 37.59 -24.97
N GLY A 14 -6.00 36.73 -24.07
CA GLY A 14 -5.72 36.78 -22.63
C GLY A 14 -4.67 35.74 -22.27
N ARG A 15 -3.43 36.18 -21.99
CA ARG A 15 -2.36 35.34 -21.44
C ARG A 15 -2.51 35.26 -19.91
N PRO A 16 -2.25 34.12 -19.26
CA PRO A 16 -2.30 34.01 -17.81
C PRO A 16 -1.09 34.67 -17.14
N SER A 17 -1.35 35.37 -16.05
CA SER A 17 -0.38 36.08 -15.20
C SER A 17 0.22 35.12 -14.17
N PHE A 18 1.54 34.90 -14.22
CA PHE A 18 2.32 34.21 -13.19
C PHE A 18 2.71 35.19 -12.07
N PRO A 19 2.65 34.79 -10.78
CA PRO A 19 3.39 35.46 -9.72
C PRO A 19 4.80 34.85 -9.49
N PRO A 20 5.75 35.62 -8.92
CA PRO A 20 7.18 35.38 -8.97
C PRO A 20 7.70 34.47 -7.83
N GLY A 21 8.86 33.87 -8.09
CA GLY A 21 9.55 32.95 -7.20
C GLY A 21 10.13 33.57 -5.92
N LEU A 22 10.34 32.69 -4.94
CA LEU A 22 11.14 32.94 -3.75
C LEU A 22 12.11 31.77 -3.54
N GLY A 23 13.40 32.12 -3.55
CA GLY A 23 14.36 31.67 -2.54
C GLY A 23 14.87 30.24 -2.62
N GLN A 24 15.90 30.05 -3.44
CA GLN A 24 16.87 28.98 -3.26
C GLN A 24 17.54 29.11 -1.87
N GLN A 25 17.55 28.05 -1.08
CA GLN A 25 18.54 27.87 -0.02
C GLN A 25 19.14 26.47 -0.13
N ALA A 26 20.26 26.40 -0.84
CA ALA A 26 21.26 25.37 -0.67
C ALA A 26 21.91 25.52 0.71
N ARG A 27 21.96 24.46 1.51
CA ARG A 27 22.78 24.43 2.71
C ARG A 27 23.31 23.01 3.01
N SER A 28 24.55 22.81 2.55
CA SER A 28 25.67 22.14 3.22
C SER A 28 25.41 20.86 4.01
N THR A 29 25.91 19.76 3.45
CA THR A 29 26.34 18.52 4.10
C THR A 29 27.45 18.77 5.15
N PRO A 30 27.36 18.16 6.35
CA PRO A 30 28.53 17.90 7.19
C PRO A 30 28.97 16.42 7.15
N PRO A 31 30.27 16.11 7.33
CA PRO A 31 30.85 14.80 7.05
C PRO A 31 30.78 13.78 8.21
N LEU A 32 30.97 12.52 7.79
CA LEU A 32 31.06 11.27 8.57
C LEU A 32 31.99 11.35 9.80
N LYS A 33 31.47 10.97 10.97
CA LYS A 33 32.26 10.74 12.19
C LYS A 33 32.67 9.27 12.28
N ARG A 34 33.97 9.03 12.13
CA ARG A 34 34.65 7.73 12.22
C ARG A 34 35.00 7.46 13.68
N ASP A 35 34.27 6.57 14.34
CA ASP A 35 34.57 6.18 15.73
C ASP A 35 35.82 5.29 15.80
N GLN A 36 36.77 5.76 16.62
CA GLN A 36 38.07 5.15 16.89
C GLN A 36 37.97 4.13 18.03
N ARG A 37 38.62 3.00 17.78
CA ARG A 37 38.82 1.84 18.67
C ARG A 37 39.69 2.18 19.89
N PRO A 38 39.36 1.74 21.12
CA PRO A 38 40.29 1.80 22.24
C PRO A 38 41.33 0.66 22.17
N ARG A 39 42.61 1.01 22.33
CA ARG A 39 43.73 0.08 22.55
C ARG A 39 43.78 -0.34 24.02
N PRO A 40 44.05 -1.61 24.36
CA PRO A 40 44.32 -2.01 25.72
C PRO A 40 45.72 -1.56 26.16
N SER A 41 45.73 -0.96 27.35
CA SER A 41 46.84 -0.42 28.11
C SER A 41 47.85 -1.50 28.50
N SER A 42 49.11 -1.32 28.11
CA SER A 42 50.27 -2.01 28.69
C SER A 42 50.91 -1.11 29.75
N ASN A 43 51.13 -1.65 30.95
CA ASN A 43 52.00 -1.04 31.96
C ASN A 43 52.66 -2.16 32.80
N PRO A 44 53.79 -1.89 33.51
CA PRO A 44 55.02 -2.66 33.31
C PRO A 44 55.60 -3.23 34.62
N ARG A 45 56.81 -3.83 34.51
CA ARG A 45 57.85 -3.98 35.57
C ARG A 45 57.64 -5.22 36.48
N SER A 46 58.60 -6.12 36.73
CA SER A 46 59.99 -5.93 37.19
C SER A 46 60.81 -7.24 37.06
N PRO A 47 62.13 -7.24 37.33
CA PRO A 47 63.09 -8.27 36.90
C PRO A 47 63.48 -9.32 37.96
N ALA A 48 64.12 -10.37 37.46
CA ALA A 48 65.15 -11.21 38.06
C ALA A 48 64.86 -11.97 39.38
N ARG A 49 64.84 -13.32 39.29
CA ARG A 49 65.56 -14.16 40.26
C ARG A 49 65.79 -15.59 39.77
N GLY A 50 67.07 -15.97 39.73
CA GLY A 50 67.64 -17.27 40.09
C GLY A 50 67.02 -18.55 39.54
N ALA A 51 67.77 -19.23 38.66
CA ALA A 51 67.64 -20.67 38.46
C ALA A 51 68.21 -21.43 39.67
N PRO A 52 67.50 -22.42 40.23
CA PRO A 52 68.08 -23.49 41.03
C PRO A 52 68.14 -24.83 40.25
N PRO A 53 68.99 -25.77 40.68
CA PRO A 53 69.52 -26.84 39.84
C PRO A 53 68.56 -28.01 39.61
N VAL A 54 68.76 -28.71 38.49
CA VAL A 54 68.10 -29.99 38.15
C VAL A 54 68.63 -31.08 39.09
N GLY A 55 67.87 -31.37 40.15
CA GLY A 55 68.05 -32.56 40.98
C GLY A 55 67.20 -33.71 40.44
N TYR A 56 67.85 -34.80 40.04
CA TYR A 56 67.15 -36.05 39.71
C TYR A 56 66.57 -36.67 41.00
N PRO A 57 65.28 -37.03 41.05
CA PRO A 57 64.70 -37.63 42.25
C PRO A 57 65.21 -39.07 42.44
N PRO A 58 65.42 -39.52 43.70
CA PRO A 58 65.85 -40.88 44.01
C PRO A 58 64.75 -41.93 43.70
N PRO A 59 65.13 -43.20 43.44
CA PRO A 59 64.29 -44.23 42.81
C PRO A 59 63.05 -44.67 43.61
N SER A 60 62.88 -44.25 44.87
CA SER A 60 61.72 -44.60 45.70
C SER A 60 60.48 -43.73 45.45
N ARG A 61 60.62 -42.51 44.90
CA ARG A 61 59.48 -41.63 44.57
C ARG A 61 58.75 -42.03 43.28
N ALA A 62 59.48 -42.62 42.33
CA ALA A 62 58.90 -43.11 41.07
C ALA A 62 57.84 -44.20 41.31
N VAL A 63 58.05 -45.06 42.32
CA VAL A 63 57.10 -46.13 42.66
C VAL A 63 55.80 -45.57 43.25
N SER A 64 55.87 -44.51 44.07
CA SER A 64 54.67 -43.83 44.60
C SER A 64 53.91 -43.03 43.54
N GLU A 65 54.61 -42.44 42.56
CA GLU A 65 53.96 -41.79 41.41
C GLU A 65 53.22 -42.82 40.53
N ILE A 66 53.83 -43.97 40.24
CA ILE A 66 53.19 -45.04 39.47
C ILE A 66 51.95 -45.59 40.19
N ALA A 67 52.00 -45.76 41.51
CA ALA A 67 50.83 -46.20 42.30
C ALA A 67 49.67 -45.17 42.25
N SER A 68 49.98 -43.87 42.27
CA SER A 68 48.97 -42.82 42.13
C SER A 68 48.40 -42.70 40.72
N LEU A 69 49.21 -42.98 39.69
CA LEU A 69 48.77 -43.03 38.30
C LEU A 69 47.85 -44.23 38.05
N GLN A 70 48.14 -45.40 38.62
CA GLN A 70 47.26 -46.57 38.53
C GLN A 70 45.90 -46.32 39.20
N ALA A 71 45.86 -45.59 40.32
CA ALA A 71 44.60 -45.22 40.97
C ALA A 71 43.72 -44.27 40.13
N GLN A 72 44.31 -43.44 39.26
CA GLN A 72 43.55 -42.58 38.32
C GLN A 72 43.02 -43.35 37.11
N LEU A 73 43.61 -44.50 36.73
CA LEU A 73 43.14 -45.31 35.62
C LEU A 73 41.95 -46.22 35.98
N GLN A 74 41.62 -46.38 37.27
CA GLN A 74 40.57 -47.29 37.73
C GLN A 74 39.24 -46.61 38.07
N THR A 75 39.11 -45.30 37.91
CA THR A 75 37.77 -44.67 37.89
C THR A 75 37.09 -45.03 36.57
N PRO A 76 35.98 -45.79 36.57
CA PRO A 76 35.18 -45.95 35.37
C PRO A 76 34.73 -44.56 34.92
N ALA A 77 35.04 -44.21 33.68
CA ALA A 77 34.62 -42.95 33.09
C ALA A 77 33.11 -42.79 33.27
N PRO A 78 32.60 -41.63 33.73
CA PRO A 78 31.16 -41.40 33.71
C PRO A 78 30.69 -41.53 32.27
N LEU A 79 29.80 -42.49 32.03
CA LEU A 79 29.17 -42.70 30.73
C LEU A 79 28.62 -41.34 30.25
N PRO A 80 28.89 -40.92 29.01
CA PRO A 80 28.35 -39.67 28.49
C PRO A 80 26.83 -39.74 28.61
N GLN A 81 26.29 -38.94 29.52
CA GLN A 81 24.86 -38.84 29.76
C GLN A 81 24.25 -38.36 28.45
N ARG A 82 23.62 -39.28 27.70
CA ARG A 82 22.89 -38.99 26.46
C ARG A 82 21.85 -37.92 26.77
N SER A 83 22.25 -36.68 26.55
CA SER A 83 21.40 -35.52 26.77
C SER A 83 20.20 -35.65 25.86
N ARG A 84 19.02 -35.22 26.34
CA ARG A 84 17.77 -35.24 25.56
C ARG A 84 17.89 -34.51 24.20
N LEU A 85 18.95 -33.74 24.00
CA LEU A 85 19.37 -33.14 22.74
C LEU A 85 19.63 -34.18 21.64
N ASN A 86 20.14 -35.37 21.99
CA ASN A 86 20.36 -36.44 21.00
C ASN A 86 19.05 -37.12 20.55
N ARG A 87 17.94 -36.89 21.26
CA ARG A 87 16.58 -37.29 20.83
C ARG A 87 16.03 -36.34 19.77
N LEU A 88 16.38 -35.05 19.84
CA LEU A 88 16.09 -34.08 18.78
C LEU A 88 16.90 -34.40 17.52
N ALA A 89 18.18 -34.75 17.67
CA ALA A 89 19.07 -35.12 16.56
C ALA A 89 18.77 -36.52 15.95
N GLY A 90 18.17 -37.44 16.71
CA GLY A 90 17.90 -38.81 16.26
C GLY A 90 16.85 -38.92 15.15
N ASN A 91 15.94 -37.95 15.04
CA ASN A 91 14.96 -37.87 13.98
C ASN A 91 15.33 -36.77 12.98
N TRP A 92 16.56 -36.81 12.46
CA TRP A 92 17.07 -35.88 11.46
C TRP A 92 16.10 -35.70 10.28
N LYS A 93 15.48 -36.80 9.81
CA LYS A 93 14.46 -36.80 8.76
C LYS A 93 13.18 -36.04 9.15
N ALA A 94 12.77 -36.10 10.42
CA ALA A 94 11.60 -35.36 10.89
C ALA A 94 11.91 -33.86 10.99
N TRP A 95 13.11 -33.50 11.45
CA TRP A 95 13.55 -32.10 11.49
C TRP A 95 13.69 -31.50 10.09
N SER A 96 14.20 -32.24 9.10
CA SER A 96 14.26 -31.76 7.72
C SER A 96 12.87 -31.52 7.12
N VAL A 97 11.92 -32.42 7.36
CA VAL A 97 10.53 -32.26 6.90
C VAL A 97 9.89 -31.02 7.54
N ILE A 98 10.08 -30.82 8.85
CA ILE A 98 9.58 -29.64 9.56
C ILE A 98 10.17 -28.35 8.98
N THR A 99 11.48 -28.30 8.69
CA THR A 99 12.10 -27.11 8.08
C THR A 99 11.61 -26.84 6.67
N VAL A 100 11.41 -27.88 5.86
CA VAL A 100 10.90 -27.73 4.49
C VAL A 100 9.45 -27.23 4.51
N VAL A 101 8.62 -27.74 5.42
CA VAL A 101 7.23 -27.28 5.61
C VAL A 101 7.17 -25.85 6.13
N LEU A 102 8.03 -25.46 7.08
CA LEU A 102 8.10 -24.08 7.58
C LEU A 102 8.59 -23.08 6.51
N LEU A 103 9.60 -23.46 5.72
CA LEU A 103 10.14 -22.59 4.66
C LEU A 103 9.19 -22.47 3.46
N SER A 104 8.51 -23.56 3.08
CA SER A 104 7.54 -23.55 1.97
C SER A 104 6.20 -22.92 2.34
N GLY A 105 5.73 -23.10 3.58
CA GLY A 105 4.47 -22.54 4.07
C GLY A 105 4.47 -21.01 4.08
N LEU A 106 5.58 -20.38 4.48
CA LEU A 106 5.73 -18.91 4.48
C LEU A 106 5.81 -18.34 3.05
N ALA A 107 6.47 -19.04 2.13
CA ALA A 107 6.58 -18.62 0.73
C ALA A 107 5.24 -18.72 -0.02
N GLY A 108 4.49 -19.82 0.17
CA GLY A 108 3.21 -20.04 -0.50
C GLY A 108 2.12 -19.04 -0.09
N VAL A 109 2.03 -18.72 1.20
CA VAL A 109 1.05 -17.74 1.72
C VAL A 109 1.38 -16.32 1.23
N SER A 110 2.66 -15.97 1.13
CA SER A 110 3.09 -14.63 0.65
C SER A 110 2.77 -14.41 -0.83
N VAL A 111 2.94 -15.41 -1.69
CA VAL A 111 2.59 -15.31 -3.12
C VAL A 111 1.08 -15.15 -3.31
N LEU A 112 0.25 -15.88 -2.56
CA LEU A 112 -1.21 -15.72 -2.64
C LEU A 112 -1.70 -14.39 -2.05
N SER A 113 -0.98 -13.84 -1.07
CA SER A 113 -1.27 -12.51 -0.53
C SER A 113 -0.92 -11.37 -1.50
N LEU A 114 0.03 -11.58 -2.42
CA LEU A 114 0.37 -10.60 -3.45
C LEU A 114 -0.72 -10.47 -4.53
N PHE A 115 -1.48 -11.54 -4.76
CA PHE A 115 -2.60 -11.57 -5.70
C PHE A 115 -3.95 -11.21 -5.05
N ARG A 116 -3.99 -11.02 -3.72
CA ARG A 116 -5.16 -10.51 -3.00
C ARG A 116 -5.06 -8.98 -2.92
N ILE A 117 -5.65 -8.35 -3.94
CA ILE A 117 -6.01 -6.95 -4.14
C ILE A 117 -5.56 -5.95 -3.04
N PRO A 118 -4.83 -4.89 -3.43
CA PRO A 118 -4.22 -3.94 -2.51
C PRO A 118 -5.26 -3.17 -1.70
N ASN A 119 -4.90 -2.86 -0.46
CA ASN A 119 -5.33 -1.68 0.31
C ASN A 119 -5.99 -0.61 -0.59
N LEU A 120 -7.33 -0.54 -0.59
CA LEU A 120 -8.01 0.64 -1.10
C LEU A 120 -7.51 1.81 -0.24
N PRO A 121 -6.81 2.79 -0.83
CA PRO A 121 -6.35 3.94 -0.07
C PRO A 121 -7.57 4.57 0.60
N ASN A 122 -7.45 5.00 1.85
CA ASN A 122 -8.52 5.71 2.54
C ASN A 122 -8.82 7.01 1.75
N CYS A 123 -9.74 6.94 0.79
CA CYS A 123 -10.10 8.02 -0.13
C CYS A 123 -10.60 9.28 0.58
N ARG A 124 -10.96 9.13 1.86
CA ARG A 124 -11.42 10.20 2.75
C ARG A 124 -10.30 11.10 3.32
N ALA A 125 -9.04 10.65 3.29
CA ALA A 125 -7.91 11.38 3.91
C ALA A 125 -6.93 11.98 2.88
N ILE A 126 -7.22 11.85 1.58
CA ILE A 126 -6.32 12.27 0.51
C ILE A 126 -6.44 13.77 0.27
N PHE A 127 -5.28 14.44 0.17
CA PHE A 127 -5.19 15.82 -0.30
C PHE A 127 -5.21 15.86 -1.84
N TRP A 128 -6.36 16.20 -2.42
CA TRP A 128 -6.59 16.17 -3.88
C TRP A 128 -5.59 16.96 -4.73
N PRO A 129 -5.06 18.13 -4.32
CA PRO A 129 -4.13 18.89 -5.15
C PRO A 129 -2.82 18.16 -5.48
N THR A 130 -2.37 17.24 -4.62
CA THR A 130 -1.17 16.44 -4.86
C THR A 130 -1.49 15.00 -5.29
N ALA A 131 -2.77 14.64 -5.38
CA ALA A 131 -3.18 13.31 -5.80
C ALA A 131 -2.94 13.11 -7.30
N SER A 132 -2.39 11.96 -7.67
CA SER A 132 -2.25 11.58 -9.07
C SER A 132 -3.63 11.34 -9.71
N ALA A 133 -3.72 11.49 -11.03
CA ALA A 133 -4.93 11.20 -11.80
C ALA A 133 -5.42 9.75 -11.57
N ALA A 134 -4.50 8.78 -11.55
CA ALA A 134 -4.82 7.39 -11.28
C ALA A 134 -5.42 7.19 -9.88
N THR A 135 -4.89 7.88 -8.87
CA THR A 135 -5.43 7.82 -7.50
C THR A 135 -6.84 8.43 -7.42
N ARG A 136 -7.07 9.56 -8.10
CA ARG A 136 -8.42 10.15 -8.19
C ARG A 136 -9.40 9.19 -8.83
N LEU A 137 -8.99 8.55 -9.92
CA LEU A 137 -9.84 7.61 -10.63
C LEU A 137 -10.16 6.37 -9.77
N GLN A 138 -9.17 5.76 -9.13
CA GLN A 138 -9.38 4.60 -8.26
C GLN A 138 -10.32 4.91 -7.09
N CYS A 139 -10.22 6.11 -6.52
CA CYS A 139 -11.14 6.56 -5.48
C CYS A 139 -12.54 6.85 -6.02
N ALA A 140 -12.65 7.39 -7.23
CA ALA A 140 -13.94 7.60 -7.87
C ALA A 140 -14.65 6.28 -8.17
N GLU A 141 -13.92 5.26 -8.64
CA GLU A 141 -14.45 3.89 -8.77
C GLU A 141 -15.00 3.38 -7.45
N ALA A 142 -14.26 3.53 -6.34
CA ALA A 142 -14.73 3.11 -5.02
C ALA A 142 -15.99 3.87 -4.53
N TYR A 143 -16.20 5.12 -4.97
CA TYR A 143 -17.46 5.84 -4.73
C TYR A 143 -18.58 5.30 -5.62
N ALA A 144 -18.30 5.04 -6.90
CA ALA A 144 -19.27 4.50 -7.84
C ALA A 144 -19.75 3.10 -7.46
N ASP A 145 -18.87 2.26 -6.90
CA ASP A 145 -19.18 0.90 -6.43
C ASP A 145 -20.25 0.86 -5.34
N GLN A 146 -20.50 1.97 -4.64
CA GLN A 146 -21.59 2.06 -3.67
C GLN A 146 -22.98 2.07 -4.34
N GLY A 147 -23.05 2.38 -5.64
CA GLY A 147 -24.24 2.24 -6.47
C GLY A 147 -25.41 3.17 -6.12
N ASN A 148 -25.17 4.27 -5.39
CA ASN A 148 -26.19 5.26 -5.06
C ASN A 148 -25.95 6.56 -5.83
N VAL A 149 -27.01 7.36 -6.00
CA VAL A 149 -26.95 8.59 -6.81
C VAL A 149 -25.91 9.56 -6.27
N ASP A 150 -25.83 9.73 -4.95
CA ASP A 150 -24.89 10.66 -4.33
C ASP A 150 -23.43 10.23 -4.52
N SER A 151 -23.15 8.93 -4.40
CA SER A 151 -21.81 8.38 -4.55
C SER A 151 -21.35 8.38 -6.01
N LEU A 152 -22.25 8.12 -6.97
CA LEU A 152 -21.97 8.25 -8.40
C LEU A 152 -21.66 9.70 -8.77
N LEU A 153 -22.41 10.66 -8.23
CA LEU A 153 -22.13 12.08 -8.46
C LEU A 153 -20.81 12.52 -7.83
N ALA A 154 -20.49 12.04 -6.62
CA ALA A 154 -19.20 12.29 -5.98
C ALA A 154 -18.04 11.68 -6.80
N ALA A 155 -18.25 10.50 -7.39
CA ALA A 155 -17.27 9.88 -8.29
C ALA A 155 -17.03 10.76 -9.52
N ILE A 156 -18.10 11.24 -10.16
CA ILE A 156 -18.01 12.12 -11.34
C ILE A 156 -17.29 13.42 -10.99
N GLU A 157 -17.72 14.13 -9.94
CA GLU A 157 -17.12 15.41 -9.53
C GLU A 157 -15.61 15.28 -9.27
N LEU A 158 -15.21 14.16 -8.66
CA LEU A 158 -13.82 13.91 -8.33
C LEU A 158 -12.92 13.83 -9.58
N VAL A 159 -13.36 13.11 -10.61
CA VAL A 159 -12.57 12.93 -11.84
C VAL A 159 -12.80 14.03 -12.86
N ASP A 160 -13.92 14.74 -12.81
CA ASP A 160 -14.20 15.82 -13.75
C ASP A 160 -13.27 17.03 -13.54
N SER A 161 -12.68 17.14 -12.34
CA SER A 161 -11.62 18.09 -12.02
C SER A 161 -10.34 17.93 -12.85
N LEU A 162 -10.19 16.84 -13.62
CA LEU A 162 -9.04 16.64 -14.50
C LEU A 162 -9.17 17.50 -15.77
N PRO A 163 -8.12 18.26 -16.14
CA PRO A 163 -8.09 19.05 -17.36
C PRO A 163 -8.41 18.26 -18.63
N ALA A 164 -8.99 18.93 -19.62
CA ALA A 164 -9.36 18.32 -20.90
C ALA A 164 -8.14 17.83 -21.72
N ASP A 165 -6.95 18.39 -21.51
CA ASP A 165 -5.71 18.01 -22.18
C ASP A 165 -4.96 16.85 -21.49
N HIS A 166 -5.51 16.30 -20.39
CA HIS A 166 -4.87 15.24 -19.64
C HIS A 166 -4.88 13.90 -20.42
N PRO A 167 -3.78 13.12 -20.41
CA PRO A 167 -3.70 11.86 -21.17
C PRO A 167 -4.80 10.83 -20.84
N MET A 168 -5.28 10.80 -19.60
CA MET A 168 -6.37 9.91 -19.15
C MET A 168 -7.78 10.48 -19.37
N ARG A 169 -7.94 11.64 -20.00
CA ARG A 169 -9.27 12.29 -20.10
C ARG A 169 -10.28 11.43 -20.87
N ALA A 170 -9.84 10.70 -21.90
CA ALA A 170 -10.70 9.78 -22.64
C ALA A 170 -11.30 8.69 -21.74
N GLU A 171 -10.45 8.00 -20.97
CA GLU A 171 -10.90 6.96 -20.02
C GLU A 171 -11.84 7.52 -18.95
N VAL A 172 -11.50 8.70 -18.42
CA VAL A 172 -12.36 9.37 -17.42
C VAL A 172 -13.73 9.70 -17.99
N ASN A 173 -13.80 10.21 -19.23
CA ASN A 173 -15.07 10.53 -19.88
C ASN A 173 -15.94 9.28 -20.05
N GLU A 174 -15.37 8.16 -20.50
CA GLU A 174 -16.12 6.90 -20.64
C GLU A 174 -16.75 6.46 -19.31
N ARG A 175 -16.03 6.64 -18.20
CA ARG A 175 -16.53 6.30 -16.86
C ARG A 175 -17.60 7.28 -16.38
N ILE A 176 -17.44 8.58 -16.65
CA ILE A 176 -18.46 9.59 -16.36
C ILE A 176 -19.76 9.25 -17.10
N GLU A 177 -19.68 8.86 -18.38
CA GLU A 177 -20.85 8.41 -19.16
C GLU A 177 -21.50 7.19 -18.52
N GLY A 178 -20.71 6.17 -18.16
CA GLY A 178 -21.25 4.97 -17.52
C GLY A 178 -21.88 5.24 -16.15
N TRP A 179 -21.34 6.15 -15.35
CA TRP A 179 -21.94 6.53 -14.06
C TRP A 179 -23.19 7.38 -14.24
N ALA A 180 -23.23 8.27 -15.22
CA ALA A 180 -24.41 9.04 -15.57
C ALA A 180 -25.57 8.14 -16.04
N GLU A 181 -25.27 7.13 -16.85
CA GLU A 181 -26.24 6.10 -17.24
C GLU A 181 -26.74 5.31 -16.02
N GLN A 182 -25.86 4.95 -15.09
CA GLN A 182 -26.27 4.28 -13.84
C GLN A 182 -27.21 5.15 -13.00
N ILE A 183 -26.98 6.47 -12.91
CA ILE A 183 -27.89 7.40 -12.24
C ILE A 183 -29.26 7.39 -12.92
N LEU A 184 -29.30 7.42 -14.26
CA LEU A 184 -30.56 7.36 -15.02
C LEU A 184 -31.30 6.04 -14.76
N ASN A 185 -30.59 4.93 -14.70
CA ASN A 185 -31.15 3.61 -14.38
C ASN A 185 -31.70 3.55 -12.94
N ILE A 186 -31.04 4.20 -11.98
CA ILE A 186 -31.55 4.33 -10.61
C ILE A 186 -32.84 5.17 -10.60
N ALA A 187 -32.87 6.28 -11.35
CA ALA A 187 -34.04 7.12 -11.48
C ALA A 187 -35.24 6.35 -12.07
N GLU A 188 -35.01 5.60 -13.16
CA GLU A 188 -36.04 4.75 -13.77
C GLU A 188 -36.57 3.72 -12.76
N ARG A 189 -35.70 3.04 -11.99
CA ARG A 189 -36.17 2.10 -10.95
C ARG A 189 -37.06 2.78 -9.91
N ARG A 190 -36.71 3.99 -9.45
CA ARG A 190 -37.54 4.74 -8.49
C ARG A 190 -38.92 5.06 -9.06
N PHE A 191 -38.99 5.39 -10.35
CA PHE A 191 -40.28 5.60 -11.03
C PHE A 191 -41.11 4.31 -11.04
N GLN A 192 -40.49 3.17 -11.38
CA GLN A 192 -41.15 1.87 -11.38
C GLN A 192 -41.60 1.43 -9.97
N ASP A 193 -40.88 1.85 -8.93
CA ASP A 193 -41.26 1.64 -7.52
C ASP A 193 -42.40 2.56 -7.07
N GLY A 194 -42.88 3.46 -7.94
CA GLY A 194 -43.97 4.39 -7.67
C GLY A 194 -43.54 5.72 -7.04
N ASP A 195 -42.23 6.01 -7.00
CA ASP A 195 -41.69 7.26 -6.46
C ASP A 195 -41.26 8.20 -7.60
N LEU A 196 -42.25 8.83 -8.22
CA LEU A 196 -42.04 9.77 -9.33
C LEU A 196 -41.14 10.95 -8.91
N ASP A 197 -41.37 11.51 -7.73
CA ASP A 197 -40.61 12.67 -7.25
C ASP A 197 -39.12 12.31 -7.08
N ALA A 198 -38.81 11.17 -6.47
CA ALA A 198 -37.43 10.74 -6.30
C ALA A 198 -36.76 10.31 -7.62
N ALA A 199 -37.52 9.82 -8.59
CA ALA A 199 -37.04 9.52 -9.95
C ALA A 199 -36.62 10.80 -10.68
N VAL A 200 -37.53 11.78 -10.76
CA VAL A 200 -37.27 13.08 -11.40
C VAL A 200 -36.11 13.80 -10.72
N ALA A 201 -36.07 13.80 -9.38
CA ALA A 201 -34.99 14.41 -8.61
C ALA A 201 -33.63 13.76 -8.90
N ALA A 202 -33.57 12.43 -9.05
CA ALA A 202 -32.33 11.74 -9.41
C ALA A 202 -31.90 12.04 -10.85
N ALA A 203 -32.82 11.96 -11.82
CA ALA A 203 -32.52 12.20 -13.23
C ALA A 203 -32.02 13.63 -13.50
N ARG A 204 -32.58 14.64 -12.83
CA ARG A 204 -32.17 16.05 -12.98
C ARG A 204 -30.76 16.34 -12.46
N ARG A 205 -30.18 15.47 -11.65
CA ARG A 205 -28.83 15.63 -11.11
C ARG A 205 -27.75 15.12 -12.08
N ILE A 206 -28.13 14.45 -13.17
CA ILE A 206 -27.19 13.95 -14.17
C ILE A 206 -26.44 15.14 -14.81
N PRO A 207 -25.09 15.09 -14.87
CA PRO A 207 -24.31 16.18 -15.44
C PRO A 207 -24.61 16.42 -16.93
N ALA A 208 -24.80 17.68 -17.31
CA ALA A 208 -25.16 18.09 -18.67
C ALA A 208 -24.10 17.77 -19.74
N SER A 209 -22.87 17.46 -19.34
CA SER A 209 -21.78 17.07 -20.24
C SER A 209 -21.87 15.63 -20.75
N THR A 210 -22.87 14.86 -20.30
CA THR A 210 -23.01 13.43 -20.59
C THR A 210 -24.10 13.15 -21.64
N ALA A 211 -23.97 12.05 -22.37
CA ALA A 211 -24.99 11.58 -23.29
C ALA A 211 -26.30 11.23 -22.56
N ALA A 212 -26.22 10.72 -21.33
CA ALA A 212 -27.40 10.43 -20.51
C ALA A 212 -28.27 11.67 -20.26
N ALA A 213 -27.66 12.86 -20.14
CA ALA A 213 -28.39 14.11 -19.94
C ALA A 213 -29.34 14.45 -21.09
N ALA A 214 -29.02 14.02 -22.32
CA ALA A 214 -29.90 14.23 -23.48
C ALA A 214 -31.22 13.47 -23.35
N MET A 215 -31.23 12.34 -22.64
CA MET A 215 -32.41 11.49 -22.44
C MET A 215 -33.26 11.93 -21.23
N VAL A 216 -32.71 12.73 -20.31
CA VAL A 216 -33.37 13.09 -19.04
C VAL A 216 -34.71 13.78 -19.27
N ALA A 217 -34.77 14.77 -20.17
CA ALA A 217 -35.99 15.53 -20.40
C ALA A 217 -37.12 14.67 -20.97
N GLU A 218 -36.81 13.80 -21.94
CA GLU A 218 -37.76 12.87 -22.55
C GLU A 218 -38.27 11.84 -21.53
N ARG A 219 -37.38 11.30 -20.69
CA ARG A 219 -37.73 10.33 -19.65
C ARG A 219 -38.68 10.94 -18.62
N ILE A 220 -38.35 12.13 -18.12
CA ILE A 220 -39.20 12.84 -17.16
C ILE A 220 -40.60 13.10 -17.74
N GLN A 221 -40.69 13.58 -18.98
CA GLN A 221 -41.99 13.80 -19.63
C GLN A 221 -42.80 12.52 -19.76
N THR A 222 -42.14 11.41 -20.11
CA THR A 222 -42.78 10.09 -20.22
C THR A 222 -43.32 9.63 -18.87
N TRP A 223 -42.52 9.72 -17.82
CA TRP A 223 -42.91 9.33 -16.46
C TRP A 223 -44.08 10.18 -15.94
N GLU A 224 -44.03 11.50 -16.14
CA GLU A 224 -45.10 12.43 -15.74
C GLU A 224 -46.41 12.11 -16.49
N ALA A 225 -46.35 11.81 -17.78
CA ALA A 225 -47.52 11.44 -18.57
C ALA A 225 -48.17 10.14 -18.09
N ILE A 226 -47.36 9.09 -17.86
CA ILE A 226 -47.85 7.80 -17.33
C ILE A 226 -48.50 7.99 -15.96
N TRP A 227 -47.90 8.80 -15.09
CA TRP A 227 -48.42 9.07 -13.76
C TRP A 227 -49.75 9.84 -13.78
N GLN A 228 -49.87 10.82 -14.69
CA GLN A 228 -51.12 11.57 -14.88
C GLN A 228 -52.25 10.66 -15.35
N GLU A 229 -52.01 9.82 -16.37
CA GLU A 229 -53.00 8.85 -16.85
C GLU A 229 -53.47 7.91 -15.73
N ALA A 230 -52.54 7.40 -14.91
CA ALA A 230 -52.88 6.54 -13.79
C ALA A 230 -53.72 7.25 -12.71
N THR A 231 -53.52 8.56 -12.51
CA THR A 231 -54.23 9.35 -11.49
C THR A 231 -55.62 9.78 -11.95
N GLU A 232 -55.84 9.98 -13.25
CA GLU A 232 -57.16 10.35 -13.80
C GLU A 232 -58.20 9.23 -13.75
N ILE A 233 -57.76 7.97 -13.61
CA ILE A 233 -58.63 6.78 -13.58
C ILE A 233 -59.31 6.59 -12.20
N PHE A 234 -58.81 7.24 -11.15
CA PHE A 234 -59.31 7.10 -9.77
C PHE A 234 -59.94 8.39 -9.24
#